data_AF-A0A2V7LC03-F1
#
_entry.id   AF-A0A2V7LC03-F1
#
_cell.length_a   1.000
_cell.length_b   1.000
_cell.length_c   1.000
_cell.angle_alpha   90.00
_cell.angle_beta   90.00
_cell.angle_gamma   90.00
#
_symmetry.space_group_name_H-M   'P 1'
#
loop_
_entity.id
_entity.type
_entity.pdbx_description
1 polymer ?
#
loop_
_entity_poly.entity_id
_entity_poly.type
_entity_poly.pdbx_seq_one_letter_code
_entity_poly.pdbx_strand_id
1 'polypeptide(L)' 'MVENFPAQGVDLEAMERTLVEGALKQAGQNRSKAAKLLGLSRSKLYSRMERFGLA' A
#
# COMPACT_ATOMS: atom_id res chain seq x y z
N MET A 1 13.86 -14.53 17.14
CA MET A 1 13.46 -15.42 16.02
C MET A 1 12.38 -14.72 15.25
N VAL A 2 12.65 -14.27 14.01
CA VAL A 2 11.61 -13.80 13.10
C VAL A 2 11.18 -15.02 12.29
N GLU A 3 10.35 -15.85 12.90
CA GLU A 3 9.84 -17.09 12.29
C GLU A 3 8.43 -16.85 11.76
N ASN A 4 8.32 -16.26 10.56
CA ASN A 4 7.27 -16.60 9.60
C ASN A 4 7.48 -15.87 8.25
N PHE A 5 8.55 -16.20 7.54
CA PHE A 5 8.65 -15.85 6.12
C PHE A 5 8.17 -17.07 5.31
N PRO A 6 7.18 -16.92 4.42
CA PRO A 6 6.60 -18.07 3.73
C PRO A 6 7.66 -18.77 2.87
N ALA A 7 7.70 -20.11 2.95
CA ALA A 7 8.65 -20.93 2.20
C ALA A 7 8.50 -20.76 0.68
N GLN A 8 7.29 -20.47 0.21
CA GLN A 8 6.99 -20.17 -1.20
C GLN A 8 7.31 -18.72 -1.63
N GLY A 9 7.82 -17.87 -0.74
CA GLY A 9 8.04 -16.44 -1.00
C GLY A 9 6.76 -15.61 -0.87
N VAL A 10 6.93 -14.28 -0.95
CA VAL A 10 5.83 -13.29 -0.91
C VAL A 10 5.77 -12.52 -2.21
N ASP A 11 4.56 -12.32 -2.72
CA ASP A 11 4.30 -11.34 -3.77
C ASP A 11 4.23 -9.94 -3.15
N LEU A 12 5.36 -9.23 -3.24
CA LEU A 12 5.49 -7.88 -2.72
C LEU A 12 4.55 -6.89 -3.42
N GLU A 13 4.23 -7.13 -4.69
CA GLU A 13 3.33 -6.26 -5.45
C GLU A 13 1.88 -6.42 -4.97
N ALA A 14 1.42 -7.65 -4.78
CA ALA A 14 0.09 -7.92 -4.22
C ALA A 14 -0.05 -7.39 -2.79
N MET A 15 0.98 -7.56 -1.96
CA MET A 15 1.01 -6.99 -0.60
C MET A 15 0.95 -5.47 -0.64
N GLU A 16 1.75 -4.84 -1.50
CA GLU A 16 1.77 -3.39 -1.62
C GLU A 16 0.42 -2.83 -2.10
N ARG A 17 -0.21 -3.46 -3.09
CA ARG A 17 -1.55 -3.11 -3.55
C ARG A 17 -2.56 -3.18 -2.40
N THR A 18 -2.55 -4.27 -1.63
CA THR A 18 -3.45 -4.48 -0.49
C THR A 18 -3.27 -3.38 0.57
N LEU A 19 -2.02 -2.97 0.84
CA LEU A 19 -1.72 -1.88 1.76
C LEU A 19 -2.23 -0.53 1.26
N VAL A 20 -2.08 -0.23 -0.04
CA VAL A 20 -2.59 1.00 -0.64
C VAL A 20 -4.12 1.06 -0.59
N GLU A 21 -4.80 -0.02 -0.99
CA GLU A 21 -6.26 -0.12 -0.95
C GLU A 21 -6.80 0.00 0.49
N GLY A 22 -6.17 -0.69 1.44
CA GLY A 22 -6.52 -0.62 2.86
C GLY A 22 -6.34 0.79 3.44
N ALA A 23 -5.24 1.45 3.14
CA ALA A 23 -4.99 2.82 3.59
C ALA A 23 -5.99 3.82 2.98
N LEU A 24 -6.33 3.69 1.70
CA LEU A 24 -7.37 4.52 1.06
C LEU A 24 -8.73 4.32 1.72
N LYS A 25 -9.14 3.06 1.95
CA LYS A 25 -10.40 2.73 2.63
C LYS A 25 -10.44 3.30 4.04
N GLN A 26 -9.40 3.09 4.84
CA GLN A 26 -9.30 3.61 6.22
C GLN A 26 -9.23 5.14 6.27
N ALA A 27 -8.67 5.77 5.24
CA ALA A 27 -8.64 7.21 5.08
C ALA A 27 -9.96 7.81 4.54
N GLY A 28 -10.95 6.99 4.19
CA GLY A 28 -12.18 7.46 3.55
C GLY A 28 -11.90 8.10 2.18
N GLN A 29 -11.05 7.46 1.37
CA GLN A 29 -10.56 7.94 0.07
C GLN A 29 -9.72 9.24 0.13
N ASN A 30 -9.37 9.74 1.33
CA ASN A 30 -8.46 10.87 1.47
C ASN A 30 -7.01 10.45 1.20
N ARG A 31 -6.54 10.71 -0.03
CA ARG A 31 -5.19 10.37 -0.51
C ARG A 31 -4.08 10.91 0.39
N SER A 32 -4.20 12.15 0.90
CA SER A 32 -3.18 12.69 1.81
C SER A 32 -3.14 12.00 3.16
N LYS A 33 -4.28 11.53 3.67
CA LYS A 33 -4.35 10.78 4.92
C LYS A 33 -3.86 9.34 4.72
N ALA A 34 -4.20 8.70 3.60
CA ALA A 34 -3.70 7.39 3.21
C ALA A 34 -2.15 7.38 3.08
N ALA A 35 -1.57 8.41 2.46
CA ALA A 35 -0.11 8.52 2.35
C ALA A 35 0.55 8.60 3.73
N LYS A 36 -0.03 9.38 4.66
CA LYS A 36 0.45 9.47 6.05
C LYS A 36 0.34 8.13 6.78
N LEU A 37 -0.76 7.38 6.60
CA LEU A 37 -0.94 6.05 7.20
C LEU A 37 0.13 5.05 6.75
N LEU A 38 0.57 5.15 5.49
CA LEU A 38 1.62 4.29 4.93
C LEU A 38 3.05 4.84 5.14
N GLY A 39 3.21 6.00 5.78
CA GLY A 39 4.53 6.65 5.90
C GLY A 39 5.13 7.09 4.55
N LEU A 40 4.30 7.30 3.53
CA LEU A 40 4.72 7.68 2.18
C LEU A 40 4.56 9.18 1.96
N SER A 41 5.38 9.73 1.05
CA SER A 41 5.06 11.01 0.44
C SER A 41 3.80 10.87 -0.42
N ARG A 42 3.10 11.99 -0.64
CA ARG A 42 1.94 12.02 -1.54
C ARG A 42 2.30 11.54 -2.95
N SER A 43 3.44 11.97 -3.48
CA SER A 43 3.93 11.57 -4.80
C SER A 43 4.13 10.05 -4.92
N LYS A 44 4.73 9.41 -3.90
CA LYS A 44 4.90 7.95 -3.89
C LYS A 44 3.56 7.23 -3.85
N LEU A 45 2.59 7.72 -3.07
CA LEU A 45 1.26 7.13 -3.08
C LEU A 45 0.61 7.25 -4.47
N TYR A 46 0.69 8.42 -5.11
CA TYR A 46 0.13 8.62 -6.44
C TYR A 46 0.70 7.65 -7.47
N SER A 47 2.02 7.51 -7.55
CA SER A 47 2.65 6.56 -8.48
C SER A 47 2.21 5.11 -8.23
N ARG A 48 1.99 4.73 -6.98
CA ARG A 48 1.45 3.39 -6.65
C ARG A 48 -0.01 3.24 -7.03
N MET A 49 -0.83 4.27 -6.81
CA MET A 49 -2.23 4.26 -7.23
C MET A 49 -2.35 4.15 -8.75
N GLU A 50 -1.54 4.89 -9.51
CA GLU A 50 -1.50 4.79 -10.98
C GLU A 50 -1.07 3.38 -11.42
N ARG A 51 0.01 2.84 -10.84
CA ARG A 51 0.47 1.47 -11.12
C ARG A 51 -0.62 0.42 -10.89
N PHE A 52 -1.43 0.57 -9.86
CA PHE A 52 -2.48 -0.39 -9.50
C PHE A 52 -3.86 -0.06 -10.05
N GLY A 53 -4.02 1.02 -10.83
CA GLY A 53 -5.31 1.42 -11.40
C GLY A 53 -6.33 1.91 -10.37
N LEU A 54 -5.86 2.55 -9.29
CA LEU A 54 -6.67 3.06 -8.17
C LEU A 54 -6.90 4.59 -8.23
N ALA A 55 -6.43 5.26 -9.29
CA ALA A 55 -6.41 6.71 -9.43
C ALA A 55 -7.68 7.29 -10.05
#